data_AF-A0A7Y8AIZ2-F1
#
_entry.id   AF-A0A7Y8AIZ2-F1
#
_cell.length_a   1.000
_cell.length_b   1.000
_cell.length_c   1.000
_cell.angle_alpha   90.00
_cell.angle_beta   90.00
_cell.angle_gamma   90.00
#
_symmetry.space_group_name_H-M   'P 1'
#
loop_
_entity.id
_entity.type
_entity.pdbx_description
1 polymer ?
#
loop_
_entity_poly.entity_id
_entity_poly.type
_entity_poly.pdbx_seq_one_letter_code
_entity_poly.pdbx_strand_id
1 'polypeptide(L)'
;MISEFSLDKDFFASAVLNDESISVVHDYLTKSWVDFGALILPKNGGEEFLALIDSLPVKFRQRWVDAFYYGKRAEVDREWWEFGGYESFEKLCELNSVFKTAFTDESVGFVLSGDETSKKICKETGFEMLGAGVCSESWHIGNSLYLSRSDILESDTAESVWENRFAGLARFSKKITIVDRYFFESIWRSAQSNKIDPALNNFFKFLSLLGKKFNVKIISHGGERYGEFHCAVSSVFQKARMKSPKVAAAFESLTLISSTEDFFKRESHDRFIGFDRHVCQVGNGMRVLGDAPLPRSTFAARLDILGELATREASASTSVFKLWSETD
;
A
#
# COMPACT_ATOMS: atom_id res chain seq x y z
N MET A 1 -0.18 3.65 -4.00
CA MET A 1 -0.81 4.76 -3.27
C MET A 1 -1.83 4.17 -2.31
N ILE A 2 -2.11 4.82 -1.18
CA ILE A 2 -3.20 4.46 -0.26
C ILE A 2 -3.76 5.75 0.33
N SER A 3 -5.08 5.93 0.29
CA SER A 3 -5.79 7.00 0.99
C SER A 3 -6.17 6.54 2.39
N GLU A 4 -5.67 7.23 3.41
CA GLU A 4 -6.06 6.99 4.80
C GLU A 4 -7.36 7.73 5.09
N PHE A 5 -8.39 6.99 5.51
CA PHE A 5 -9.70 7.56 5.78
C PHE A 5 -10.31 7.00 7.07
N SER A 6 -11.25 7.73 7.65
CA SER A 6 -12.05 7.31 8.80
C SER A 6 -13.53 7.62 8.54
N LEU A 7 -14.41 6.82 9.14
CA LEU A 7 -15.86 6.96 9.04
C LEU A 7 -16.41 7.36 10.40
N ASP A 8 -17.19 8.43 10.45
CA ASP A 8 -17.98 8.79 11.63
C ASP A 8 -18.95 7.66 12.00
N LYS A 9 -19.37 7.56 13.26
CA LYS A 9 -20.39 6.58 13.65
C LYS A 9 -21.72 6.87 12.94
N ASP A 10 -22.08 8.15 12.89
CA ASP A 10 -23.33 8.60 12.26
C ASP A 10 -23.32 8.41 10.74
N PHE A 11 -22.16 8.18 10.12
CA PHE A 11 -22.03 7.83 8.71
C PHE A 11 -22.95 6.68 8.30
N PHE A 12 -23.06 5.66 9.16
CA PHE A 12 -23.90 4.47 8.93
C PHE A 12 -25.40 4.75 9.07
N ALA A 13 -25.78 5.88 9.66
CA ALA A 13 -27.15 6.35 9.75
C ALA A 13 -27.56 7.27 8.58
N SER A 14 -26.63 7.63 7.69
CA SER A 14 -26.91 8.48 6.53
C SER A 14 -28.02 7.89 5.65
N ALA A 15 -28.85 8.77 5.08
CA ALA A 15 -29.99 8.37 4.26
C ALA A 15 -29.54 7.57 3.03
N VAL A 16 -28.41 7.96 2.42
CA VAL A 16 -27.88 7.31 1.21
C VAL A 16 -27.31 5.91 1.45
N LEU A 17 -26.92 5.56 2.69
CA LEU A 17 -26.53 4.20 3.06
C LEU A 17 -27.71 3.31 3.50
N ASN A 18 -28.84 3.91 3.85
CA ASN A 18 -30.02 3.19 4.33
C ASN A 18 -31.13 3.07 3.27
N ASP A 19 -31.01 3.79 2.15
CA ASP A 19 -31.88 3.62 0.99
C ASP A 19 -31.45 2.40 0.15
N GLU A 20 -32.26 1.33 0.17
CA GLU A 20 -31.99 0.10 -0.59
C GLU A 20 -31.94 0.29 -2.12
N SER A 21 -32.48 1.40 -2.63
CA SER A 21 -32.40 1.77 -4.04
C SER A 21 -31.04 2.37 -4.43
N ILE A 22 -30.26 2.85 -3.47
CA ILE A 22 -28.97 3.53 -3.68
C ILE A 22 -27.81 2.57 -3.37
N SER A 23 -27.29 1.89 -4.41
CA SER A 23 -26.13 1.00 -4.27
C SER A 23 -24.78 1.72 -4.41
N VAL A 24 -24.77 2.86 -5.10
CA VAL A 24 -23.54 3.49 -5.62
C VAL A 24 -22.56 3.92 -4.53
N VAL A 25 -23.07 4.42 -3.39
CA VAL A 25 -22.24 4.86 -2.26
C VAL A 25 -21.52 3.67 -1.61
N HIS A 26 -22.26 2.59 -1.34
CA HIS A 26 -21.66 1.34 -0.83
C HIS A 26 -20.60 0.82 -1.80
N ASP A 27 -20.91 0.76 -3.10
CA ASP A 27 -19.99 0.24 -4.11
C ASP A 27 -18.73 1.10 -4.25
N TYR A 28 -18.88 2.43 -4.22
CA TYR A 28 -17.76 3.35 -4.31
C TYR A 28 -16.81 3.19 -3.12
N LEU A 29 -17.33 3.27 -1.88
CA LEU A 29 -16.49 3.25 -0.68
C LEU A 29 -15.84 1.89 -0.45
N THR A 30 -16.61 0.80 -0.55
CA THR A 30 -16.07 -0.55 -0.32
C THR A 30 -15.00 -0.91 -1.36
N LYS A 31 -15.22 -0.62 -2.65
CA LYS A 31 -14.21 -0.86 -3.69
C LYS A 31 -12.99 0.04 -3.52
N SER A 32 -13.21 1.33 -3.29
CA SER A 32 -12.11 2.29 -3.10
C SER A 32 -11.26 1.94 -1.89
N TRP A 33 -11.87 1.48 -0.80
CA TRP A 33 -11.16 0.98 0.36
C TRP A 33 -10.32 -0.25 0.01
N VAL A 34 -10.94 -1.28 -0.57
CA VAL A 34 -10.26 -2.54 -0.89
C VAL A 34 -9.08 -2.33 -1.84
N ASP A 35 -9.26 -1.51 -2.87
CA ASP A 35 -8.25 -1.30 -3.89
C ASP A 35 -7.16 -0.29 -3.47
N PHE A 36 -7.55 0.84 -2.89
CA PHE A 36 -6.67 2.00 -2.72
C PHE A 36 -6.82 2.76 -1.40
N GLY A 37 -7.55 2.23 -0.42
CA GLY A 37 -7.80 2.90 0.86
C GLY A 37 -7.21 2.14 2.05
N ALA A 38 -7.11 2.84 3.17
CA ALA A 38 -6.87 2.24 4.47
C ALA A 38 -7.83 2.88 5.49
N LEU A 39 -8.68 2.04 6.09
CA LEU A 39 -9.57 2.46 7.15
C LEU A 39 -8.77 2.64 8.44
N ILE A 40 -8.81 3.83 9.01
CA ILE A 40 -8.19 4.17 10.29
C ILE A 40 -9.27 4.19 11.36
N LEU A 41 -9.11 3.34 12.35
CA LEU A 41 -10.04 3.14 13.46
C LEU A 41 -9.42 3.60 14.78
N PRO A 42 -10.21 4.08 15.74
CA PRO A 42 -9.76 4.20 17.11
C PRO A 42 -9.40 2.81 17.67
N LYS A 43 -8.63 2.79 18.75
CA LYS A 43 -8.20 1.56 19.40
C LYS A 43 -9.38 0.67 19.76
N ASN A 44 -9.28 -0.62 19.42
CA ASN A 44 -10.32 -1.62 19.57
C ASN A 44 -11.63 -1.30 18.79
N GLY A 45 -11.59 -0.38 17.83
CA GLY A 45 -12.76 0.01 17.03
C GLY A 45 -13.24 -1.07 16.05
N GLY A 46 -12.51 -2.17 15.87
CA GLY A 46 -12.90 -3.23 14.93
C GLY A 46 -14.26 -3.87 15.24
N GLU A 47 -14.55 -4.17 16.52
CA GLU A 47 -15.81 -4.81 16.92
C GLU A 47 -17.01 -3.87 16.78
N GLU A 48 -16.86 -2.63 17.23
CA GLU A 48 -17.90 -1.61 17.10
C GLU A 48 -18.14 -1.27 15.61
N PHE A 49 -17.11 -1.30 14.75
CA PHE A 49 -17.28 -1.08 13.32
C PHE A 49 -18.12 -2.19 12.68
N LEU A 50 -17.90 -3.45 13.07
CA LEU A 50 -18.72 -4.57 12.61
C LEU A 50 -20.17 -4.45 13.11
N ALA A 51 -20.39 -3.98 14.33
CA ALA A 51 -21.73 -3.71 14.85
C ALA A 51 -22.45 -2.58 14.09
N LEU A 52 -21.73 -1.54 13.65
CA LEU A 52 -22.27 -0.50 12.77
C LEU A 52 -22.64 -1.05 11.39
N ILE A 53 -21.88 -2.01 10.86
CA ILE A 53 -22.27 -2.68 9.60
C ILE A 53 -23.60 -3.44 9.78
N ASP A 54 -23.86 -4.02 10.95
CA ASP A 54 -25.11 -4.73 11.23
C ASP A 54 -26.35 -3.82 11.27
N SER A 55 -26.19 -2.49 11.37
CA SER A 55 -27.31 -1.55 11.25
C SER A 55 -27.69 -1.26 9.81
N LEU A 56 -26.82 -1.54 8.83
CA LEU A 56 -27.10 -1.30 7.42
C LEU A 56 -28.20 -2.25 6.88
N PRO A 57 -28.85 -1.91 5.76
CA PRO A 57 -29.75 -2.83 5.07
C PRO A 57 -29.05 -4.15 4.71
N VAL A 58 -29.74 -5.28 4.89
CA VAL A 58 -29.18 -6.65 4.75
C VAL A 58 -28.49 -6.85 3.40
N LYS A 59 -29.03 -6.25 2.34
CA LYS A 59 -28.50 -6.28 0.97
C LYS A 59 -27.05 -5.77 0.85
N PHE A 60 -26.61 -4.87 1.73
CA PHE A 60 -25.31 -4.21 1.64
C PHE A 60 -24.29 -4.73 2.67
N ARG A 61 -24.73 -5.36 3.76
CA ARG A 61 -23.87 -5.80 4.87
C ARG A 61 -22.66 -6.61 4.42
N GLN A 62 -22.89 -7.63 3.60
CA GLN A 62 -21.80 -8.52 3.16
C GLN A 62 -20.68 -7.76 2.43
N ARG A 63 -21.01 -6.73 1.65
CA ARG A 63 -19.99 -5.94 0.94
C ARG A 63 -19.08 -5.19 1.90
N TRP A 64 -19.65 -4.65 2.97
CA TRP A 64 -18.91 -3.95 4.01
C TRP A 64 -18.10 -4.91 4.88
N VAL A 65 -18.66 -6.07 5.20
CA VAL A 65 -17.92 -7.15 5.88
C VAL A 65 -16.73 -7.61 5.04
N ASP A 66 -16.92 -7.86 3.75
CA ASP A 66 -15.84 -8.25 2.84
C ASP A 66 -14.77 -7.14 2.75
N ALA A 67 -15.19 -5.88 2.62
CA ALA A 67 -14.27 -4.75 2.61
C ALA A 67 -13.49 -4.63 3.92
N PHE A 68 -14.12 -4.88 5.07
CA PHE A 68 -13.43 -4.91 6.36
C PHE A 68 -12.36 -5.99 6.41
N TYR A 69 -12.64 -7.21 5.93
CA TYR A 69 -11.68 -8.31 5.98
C TYR A 69 -10.56 -8.22 4.94
N TYR A 70 -10.85 -7.73 3.74
CA TYR A 70 -9.88 -7.66 2.64
C TYR A 70 -9.16 -6.31 2.52
N GLY A 71 -9.82 -5.23 2.94
CA GLY A 71 -9.28 -3.88 2.91
C GLY A 71 -8.18 -3.68 3.96
N LYS A 72 -7.28 -2.75 3.68
CA LYS A 72 -6.25 -2.35 4.64
C LYS A 72 -6.89 -1.59 5.80
N ARG A 73 -6.44 -1.86 7.02
CA ARG A 73 -6.92 -1.15 8.21
C ARG A 73 -5.83 -1.00 9.25
N ALA A 74 -5.94 0.02 10.09
CA ALA A 74 -5.11 0.20 11.26
C ALA A 74 -5.91 0.79 12.41
N GLU A 75 -5.53 0.43 13.62
CA GLU A 75 -6.06 1.00 14.85
C GLU A 75 -5.03 1.96 15.46
N VAL A 76 -5.49 3.10 15.97
CA VAL A 76 -4.65 4.11 16.60
C VAL A 76 -5.11 4.35 18.02
N ASP A 77 -4.17 4.44 18.96
CA ASP A 77 -4.41 4.73 20.37
C ASP A 77 -4.77 6.21 20.59
N ARG A 78 -5.93 6.61 20.06
CA ARG A 78 -6.54 7.94 20.16
C ARG A 78 -8.06 7.78 19.95
N GLU A 79 -8.86 8.62 20.58
CA GLU A 79 -10.31 8.65 20.41
C GLU A 79 -10.71 9.81 19.48
N TRP A 80 -11.62 9.57 18.53
CA TRP A 80 -12.13 10.60 17.60
C TRP A 80 -13.45 10.24 16.87
N TRP A 81 -14.07 9.10 17.18
CA TRP A 81 -15.04 8.45 16.27
C TRP A 81 -16.38 9.18 16.08
N GLU A 82 -16.67 10.18 16.91
CA GLU A 82 -17.91 10.97 16.85
C GLU A 82 -17.58 12.36 16.31
N PHE A 83 -17.72 12.54 15.00
CA PHE A 83 -17.26 13.78 14.34
C PHE A 83 -18.17 14.96 14.67
N GLY A 84 -19.45 14.69 14.97
CA GLY A 84 -20.39 15.70 15.49
C GLY A 84 -19.99 16.30 16.84
N GLY A 85 -19.08 15.66 17.58
CA GLY A 85 -18.50 16.20 18.82
C GLY A 85 -17.46 17.31 18.59
N TYR A 86 -17.01 17.52 17.36
CA TYR A 86 -16.07 18.59 17.02
C TYR A 86 -16.84 19.88 16.73
N GLU A 87 -16.53 20.95 17.48
CA GLU A 87 -17.22 22.24 17.37
C GLU A 87 -17.09 22.91 15.98
N SER A 88 -16.12 22.51 15.18
CA SER A 88 -15.84 23.06 13.85
C SER A 88 -14.99 22.12 12.99
N PHE A 89 -14.99 22.33 11.68
CA PHE A 89 -14.08 21.62 10.77
C PHE A 89 -12.60 21.84 11.09
N GLU A 90 -12.24 23.04 11.55
CA GLU A 90 -10.87 23.37 11.94
C GLU A 90 -10.41 22.50 13.11
N LYS A 91 -11.33 22.18 14.04
CA LYS A 91 -11.08 21.22 15.12
C LYS A 91 -10.97 19.79 14.62
N LEU A 92 -11.85 19.36 13.71
CA LEU A 92 -11.73 18.03 13.09
C LEU A 92 -10.41 17.87 12.32
N CYS A 93 -9.93 18.93 11.68
CA CYS A 93 -8.67 18.96 10.92
C CYS A 93 -7.43 18.69 11.79
N GLU A 94 -7.52 18.82 13.12
CA GLU A 94 -6.44 18.41 14.05
C GLU A 94 -6.17 16.88 13.98
N LEU A 95 -7.07 16.10 13.37
CA LEU A 95 -6.89 14.66 13.07
C LEU A 95 -6.05 14.38 11.82
N ASN A 96 -5.60 15.41 11.09
CA ASN A 96 -4.77 15.26 9.88
C ASN A 96 -3.47 14.45 10.07
N SER A 97 -2.97 14.36 11.32
CA SER A 97 -1.82 13.52 11.65
C SER A 97 -2.16 12.03 11.76
N VAL A 98 -3.44 11.68 11.75
CA VAL A 98 -3.98 10.32 11.95
C VAL A 98 -4.51 9.75 10.63
N PHE A 99 -5.30 10.54 9.90
CA PHE A 99 -5.83 10.21 8.57
C PHE A 99 -6.08 11.48 7.75
N LYS A 100 -6.33 11.35 6.44
CA LYS A 100 -6.47 12.48 5.51
C LYS A 100 -7.90 12.76 5.07
N THR A 101 -8.77 11.76 5.13
CA THR A 101 -10.17 11.86 4.68
C THR A 101 -11.13 11.47 5.81
N ALA A 102 -12.02 12.37 6.20
CA ALA A 102 -13.14 12.09 7.09
C ALA A 102 -14.41 11.90 6.25
N PHE A 103 -15.17 10.83 6.49
CA PHE A 103 -16.53 10.72 5.97
C PHE A 103 -17.56 10.83 7.10
N THR A 104 -18.58 11.67 6.89
CA THR A 104 -19.66 11.96 7.84
C THR A 104 -21.01 11.62 7.24
N ASP A 105 -22.06 11.62 8.06
CA ASP A 105 -23.42 11.80 7.52
C ASP A 105 -23.58 13.24 6.96
N GLU A 106 -24.70 13.48 6.28
CA GLU A 106 -25.01 14.79 5.71
C GLU A 106 -25.24 15.87 6.78
N SER A 107 -25.81 15.52 7.93
CA SER A 107 -26.14 16.47 9.00
C SER A 107 -24.88 16.96 9.71
N VAL A 108 -24.00 16.05 10.14
CA VAL A 108 -22.69 16.40 10.70
C VAL A 108 -21.85 17.11 9.64
N GLY A 109 -21.90 16.64 8.39
CA GLY A 109 -21.20 17.24 7.26
C GLY A 109 -21.60 18.71 7.04
N PHE A 110 -22.89 19.01 7.05
CA PHE A 110 -23.44 20.36 6.93
C PHE A 110 -23.00 21.28 8.08
N VAL A 111 -23.08 20.79 9.32
CA VAL A 111 -22.67 21.56 10.51
C VAL A 111 -21.18 21.91 10.46
N LEU A 112 -20.33 20.95 10.08
CA LEU A 112 -18.88 21.15 10.05
C LEU A 112 -18.42 21.95 8.82
N SER A 113 -19.01 21.74 7.64
CA SER A 113 -18.64 22.48 6.44
C SER A 113 -19.11 23.94 6.52
N GLY A 114 -20.27 24.19 7.14
CA GLY A 114 -20.95 25.48 7.15
C GLY A 114 -21.67 25.80 5.84
N ASP A 115 -21.87 24.82 4.96
CA ASP A 115 -22.60 24.96 3.70
C ASP A 115 -23.33 23.66 3.28
N GLU A 116 -24.23 23.78 2.31
CA GLU A 116 -25.07 22.67 1.82
C GLU A 116 -24.28 21.59 1.07
N THR A 117 -23.00 21.82 0.74
CA THR A 117 -22.21 20.83 0.00
C THR A 117 -21.77 19.66 0.87
N SER A 118 -21.83 19.80 2.20
CA SER A 118 -21.35 18.80 3.17
C SER A 118 -19.91 18.34 2.89
N LYS A 119 -19.09 19.23 2.30
CA LYS A 119 -17.72 18.94 1.89
C LYS A 119 -16.83 20.12 2.22
N LYS A 120 -15.65 19.86 2.78
CA LYS A 120 -14.66 20.90 3.08
C LYS A 120 -13.25 20.35 3.01
N ILE A 121 -12.32 21.16 2.50
CA ILE A 121 -10.90 20.81 2.41
C ILE A 121 -10.05 21.89 3.08
N CYS A 122 -9.12 21.46 3.93
CA CYS A 122 -8.11 22.32 4.52
C CYS A 122 -6.98 22.52 3.51
N LYS A 123 -6.78 23.76 3.05
CA LYS A 123 -5.76 24.09 2.05
C LYS A 123 -4.32 23.88 2.54
N GLU A 124 -4.10 24.02 3.86
CA GLU A 124 -2.77 23.90 4.45
C GLU A 124 -2.33 22.45 4.62
N THR A 125 -3.25 21.59 5.04
CA THR A 125 -2.94 20.20 5.39
C THR A 125 -3.35 19.20 4.32
N GLY A 126 -4.23 19.59 3.41
CA GLY A 126 -4.92 18.71 2.47
C GLY A 126 -5.97 17.82 3.12
N PHE A 127 -6.28 17.96 4.42
CA PHE A 127 -7.33 17.19 5.08
C PHE A 127 -8.69 17.51 4.45
N GLU A 128 -9.44 16.48 4.08
CA GLU A 128 -10.77 16.64 3.51
C GLU A 128 -11.83 15.95 4.36
N MET A 129 -13.02 16.53 4.39
CA MET A 129 -14.23 15.97 4.97
C MET A 129 -15.30 15.91 3.89
N LEU A 130 -16.01 14.79 3.78
CA LEU A 130 -17.11 14.59 2.83
C LEU A 130 -18.29 13.90 3.50
N GLY A 131 -19.49 14.42 3.30
CA GLY A 131 -20.74 13.71 3.61
C GLY A 131 -20.92 12.46 2.73
N ALA A 132 -21.69 11.50 3.21
CA ALA A 132 -21.95 10.25 2.51
C ALA A 132 -22.48 10.44 1.07
N GLY A 133 -23.40 11.38 0.85
CA GLY A 133 -23.95 11.69 -0.47
C GLY A 133 -22.94 12.24 -1.49
N VAL A 134 -21.80 12.77 -1.04
CA VAL A 134 -20.76 13.36 -1.90
C VAL A 134 -19.41 12.64 -1.80
N CYS A 135 -19.39 11.43 -1.21
CA CYS A 135 -18.15 10.68 -0.97
C CYS A 135 -17.36 10.40 -2.25
N SER A 136 -18.04 10.29 -3.40
CA SER A 136 -17.45 10.04 -4.71
C SER A 136 -16.52 11.15 -5.20
N GLU A 137 -16.60 12.33 -4.59
CA GLU A 137 -15.78 13.50 -4.92
C GLU A 137 -14.51 13.64 -4.08
N SER A 138 -14.11 12.60 -3.35
CA SER A 138 -12.87 12.60 -2.57
C SER A 138 -11.65 12.82 -3.47
N TRP A 139 -10.87 13.87 -3.16
CA TRP A 139 -9.65 14.16 -3.87
C TRP A 139 -8.59 13.11 -3.58
N HIS A 140 -8.46 12.65 -2.33
CA HIS A 140 -7.48 11.63 -1.97
C HIS A 140 -7.77 10.31 -2.65
N ILE A 141 -9.02 9.84 -2.70
CA ILE A 141 -9.39 8.60 -3.42
C ILE A 141 -9.26 8.77 -4.94
N GLY A 142 -9.60 9.95 -5.49
CA GLY A 142 -9.38 10.24 -6.91
C GLY A 142 -7.89 10.18 -7.29
N ASN A 143 -7.04 10.79 -6.48
CA ASN A 143 -5.58 10.73 -6.65
C ASN A 143 -5.07 9.29 -6.43
N SER A 144 -5.58 8.60 -5.39
CA SER A 144 -5.74 7.13 -5.24
C SER A 144 -5.59 6.34 -6.54
N LEU A 145 -6.66 6.51 -7.30
CA LEU A 145 -6.96 5.83 -8.54
C LEU A 145 -6.07 6.29 -9.71
N TYR A 146 -5.78 7.58 -9.78
CA TYR A 146 -4.89 8.11 -10.82
C TYR A 146 -3.49 7.52 -10.69
N LEU A 147 -2.92 7.62 -9.49
CA LEU A 147 -1.58 7.15 -9.17
C LEU A 147 -1.44 5.63 -9.24
N SER A 148 -2.53 4.87 -9.13
CA SER A 148 -2.52 3.41 -9.30
C SER A 148 -2.46 2.96 -10.77
N ARG A 149 -2.69 3.88 -11.72
CA ARG A 149 -2.80 3.57 -13.17
C ARG A 149 -1.88 4.43 -14.05
N SER A 150 -1.26 5.46 -13.51
CA SER A 150 -0.35 6.34 -14.23
C SER A 150 1.08 5.81 -14.22
N ASP A 151 1.75 5.90 -15.37
CA ASP A 151 3.18 5.61 -15.53
C ASP A 151 4.06 6.37 -14.52
N ILE A 152 5.27 5.85 -14.30
CA ILE A 152 6.38 6.56 -13.67
C ILE A 152 7.18 7.25 -14.77
N LEU A 153 7.38 8.56 -14.61
CA LEU A 153 8.02 9.43 -15.59
C LEU A 153 9.53 9.53 -15.33
N GLU A 154 10.29 9.92 -16.35
CA GLU A 154 11.74 10.10 -16.22
C GLU A 154 12.13 11.25 -15.29
N SER A 155 11.21 12.22 -15.15
CA SER A 155 11.34 13.36 -14.24
C SER A 155 11.06 13.01 -12.77
N ASP A 156 10.50 11.83 -12.50
CA ASP A 156 10.27 11.39 -11.13
C ASP A 156 11.60 11.06 -10.43
N THR A 157 11.56 11.11 -9.10
CA THR A 157 12.68 10.73 -8.22
C THR A 157 12.33 9.44 -7.49
N ALA A 158 13.34 8.71 -7.00
CA ALA A 158 13.10 7.52 -6.20
C ALA A 158 12.24 7.82 -4.97
N GLU A 159 12.48 8.98 -4.33
CA GLU A 159 11.69 9.52 -3.23
C GLU A 159 10.23 9.74 -3.64
N SER A 160 9.96 10.46 -4.73
CA SER A 160 8.58 10.74 -5.15
C SER A 160 7.84 9.46 -5.58
N VAL A 161 8.52 8.52 -6.24
CA VAL A 161 7.96 7.21 -6.55
C VAL A 161 7.61 6.46 -5.26
N TRP A 162 8.54 6.40 -4.31
CA TRP A 162 8.29 5.73 -3.03
C TRP A 162 7.11 6.34 -2.28
N GLU A 163 7.12 7.66 -2.05
CA GLU A 163 6.10 8.37 -1.29
C GLU A 163 4.71 8.23 -1.91
N ASN A 164 4.61 8.43 -3.22
CA ASN A 164 3.31 8.44 -3.92
C ASN A 164 2.80 7.03 -4.23
N ARG A 165 3.68 6.06 -4.50
CA ARG A 165 3.27 4.73 -4.99
C ARG A 165 3.35 3.66 -3.91
N PHE A 166 4.39 3.62 -3.10
CA PHE A 166 4.72 2.45 -2.29
C PHE A 166 4.60 2.64 -0.78
N ALA A 167 4.88 3.84 -0.26
CA ALA A 167 4.98 4.11 1.18
C ALA A 167 3.68 3.77 1.92
N GLY A 168 2.53 4.20 1.40
CA GLY A 168 1.22 3.87 1.97
C GLY A 168 0.93 2.36 1.97
N LEU A 169 1.24 1.66 0.87
CA LEU A 169 1.08 0.20 0.79
C LEU A 169 1.95 -0.51 1.82
N ALA A 170 3.23 -0.13 1.93
CA ALA A 170 4.16 -0.68 2.90
C ALA A 170 3.74 -0.40 4.35
N ARG A 171 3.28 0.82 4.66
CA ARG A 171 2.81 1.21 6.01
C ARG A 171 1.74 0.25 6.54
N PHE A 172 0.85 -0.20 5.68
CA PHE A 172 -0.25 -1.12 6.02
C PHE A 172 0.02 -2.58 5.64
N SER A 173 1.28 -2.95 5.38
CA SER A 173 1.64 -4.33 5.02
C SER A 173 2.78 -4.91 5.83
N LYS A 174 2.71 -6.21 6.15
CA LYS A 174 3.80 -6.90 6.87
C LYS A 174 4.73 -7.64 5.91
N LYS A 175 4.19 -8.13 4.81
CA LYS A 175 4.91 -8.90 3.80
C LYS A 175 5.14 -8.07 2.55
N ILE A 176 6.38 -8.07 2.06
CA ILE A 176 6.75 -7.46 0.78
C ILE A 176 7.41 -8.52 -0.09
N THR A 177 6.90 -8.70 -1.30
CA THR A 177 7.45 -9.65 -2.27
C THR A 177 7.88 -8.90 -3.52
N ILE A 178 9.16 -8.93 -3.87
CA ILE A 178 9.69 -8.36 -5.10
C ILE A 178 9.96 -9.49 -6.07
N VAL A 179 9.38 -9.42 -7.27
CA VAL A 179 9.71 -10.32 -8.37
C VAL A 179 10.24 -9.47 -9.51
N ASP A 180 11.56 -9.53 -9.70
CA ASP A 180 12.24 -8.77 -10.74
C ASP A 180 13.40 -9.58 -11.29
N ARG A 181 13.25 -10.00 -12.55
CA ARG A 181 14.23 -10.82 -13.27
C ARG A 181 15.65 -10.26 -13.21
N TYR A 182 15.81 -8.93 -13.29
CA TYR A 182 17.11 -8.30 -13.50
C TYR A 182 17.73 -7.71 -12.23
N PHE A 183 17.06 -7.86 -11.07
CA PHE A 183 17.48 -7.11 -9.89
C PHE A 183 18.81 -7.60 -9.33
N PHE A 184 19.02 -8.92 -9.21
CA PHE A 184 20.31 -9.47 -8.78
C PHE A 184 21.42 -9.15 -9.77
N GLU A 185 21.14 -9.11 -11.07
CA GLU A 185 22.13 -8.72 -12.08
C GLU A 185 22.57 -7.26 -11.91
N SER A 186 21.63 -6.35 -11.65
CA SER A 186 21.93 -4.94 -11.35
C SER A 186 22.81 -4.79 -10.11
N ILE A 187 22.48 -5.56 -9.05
CA ILE A 187 23.24 -5.60 -7.80
C ILE A 187 24.67 -6.10 -8.04
N TRP A 188 24.81 -7.21 -8.76
CA TRP A 188 26.11 -7.77 -9.12
C TRP A 188 26.98 -6.78 -9.90
N ARG A 189 26.43 -6.12 -10.93
CA ARG A 189 27.16 -5.10 -11.71
C ARG A 189 27.64 -3.93 -10.86
N SER A 190 26.81 -3.47 -9.93
CA SER A 190 27.17 -2.42 -8.97
C SER A 190 28.31 -2.88 -8.04
N ALA A 191 28.26 -4.13 -7.60
CA ALA A 191 29.27 -4.74 -6.73
C ALA A 191 30.65 -4.81 -7.39
N GLN A 192 30.71 -5.12 -8.70
CA GLN A 192 31.97 -5.14 -9.47
C GLN A 192 32.69 -3.78 -9.46
N SER A 193 31.95 -2.68 -9.26
CA SER A 193 32.50 -1.33 -9.12
C SER A 193 32.63 -0.88 -7.65
N ASN A 194 32.57 -1.81 -6.69
CA ASN A 194 32.57 -1.55 -5.24
C ASN A 194 31.47 -0.59 -4.76
N LYS A 195 30.33 -0.55 -5.47
CA LYS A 195 29.16 0.28 -5.12
C LYS A 195 27.99 -0.59 -4.67
N ILE A 196 27.12 -0.02 -3.84
CA ILE A 196 25.80 -0.61 -3.56
C ILE A 196 24.86 -0.14 -4.66
N ASP A 197 24.02 -1.05 -5.17
CA ASP A 197 22.98 -0.71 -6.13
C ASP A 197 22.05 0.39 -5.56
N PRO A 198 21.81 1.49 -6.29
CA PRO A 198 21.00 2.60 -5.79
C PRO A 198 19.58 2.21 -5.44
N ALA A 199 18.93 1.34 -6.23
CA ALA A 199 17.57 0.90 -5.97
C ALA A 199 17.48 0.04 -4.71
N LEU A 200 18.44 -0.85 -4.50
CA LEU A 200 18.56 -1.61 -3.24
C LEU A 200 18.74 -0.67 -2.04
N ASN A 201 19.68 0.26 -2.15
CA ASN A 201 20.00 1.20 -1.07
C ASN A 201 18.79 2.08 -0.71
N ASN A 202 18.10 2.62 -1.71
CA ASN A 202 16.92 3.45 -1.53
C ASN A 202 15.76 2.65 -0.95
N PHE A 203 15.48 1.46 -1.47
CA PHE A 203 14.44 0.58 -0.94
C PHE A 203 14.65 0.27 0.56
N PHE A 204 15.87 -0.10 0.96
CA PHE A 204 16.20 -0.40 2.36
C PHE A 204 16.12 0.86 3.25
N LYS A 205 16.64 2.00 2.76
CA LYS A 205 16.52 3.29 3.43
C LYS A 205 15.05 3.63 3.67
N PHE A 206 14.23 3.58 2.63
CA PHE A 206 12.83 3.98 2.70
C PHE A 206 11.99 3.08 3.61
N LEU A 207 12.21 1.76 3.60
CA LEU A 207 11.59 0.85 4.56
C LEU A 207 11.95 1.20 6.01
N SER A 208 13.22 1.55 6.27
CA SER A 208 13.69 1.88 7.62
C SER A 208 13.05 3.15 8.21
N LEU A 209 12.52 4.03 7.36
CA LEU A 209 11.83 5.25 7.79
C LEU A 209 10.40 4.98 8.29
N LEU A 210 9.83 3.81 8.00
CA LEU A 210 8.47 3.45 8.41
C LEU A 210 8.37 2.98 9.87
N GLY A 211 9.50 2.84 10.57
CA GLY A 211 9.52 2.53 12.01
C GLY A 211 8.92 1.17 12.38
N LYS A 212 8.85 0.22 11.44
CA LYS A 212 8.32 -1.12 11.68
C LYS A 212 9.13 -2.19 10.95
N LYS A 213 8.87 -3.45 11.31
CA LYS A 213 9.52 -4.62 10.73
C LYS A 213 8.75 -5.22 9.56
N PHE A 214 9.49 -5.72 8.58
CA PHE A 214 8.96 -6.34 7.36
C PHE A 214 9.52 -7.75 7.13
N ASN A 215 8.69 -8.61 6.56
CA ASN A 215 9.14 -9.87 5.94
C ASN A 215 9.31 -9.62 4.45
N VAL A 216 10.55 -9.55 3.98
CA VAL A 216 10.87 -9.20 2.59
C VAL A 216 11.35 -10.43 1.85
N LYS A 217 10.67 -10.78 0.75
CA LYS A 217 11.07 -11.85 -0.17
C LYS A 217 11.43 -11.26 -1.53
N ILE A 218 12.59 -11.59 -2.07
CA ILE A 218 13.07 -11.10 -3.36
C ILE A 218 13.35 -12.29 -4.26
N ILE A 219 12.66 -12.37 -5.39
CA ILE A 219 12.79 -13.42 -6.40
C ILE A 219 13.38 -12.77 -7.66
N SER A 220 14.57 -13.20 -8.06
CA SER A 220 15.27 -12.67 -9.24
C SER A 220 16.02 -13.79 -9.95
N HIS A 221 16.42 -13.55 -11.19
CA HIS A 221 17.36 -14.45 -11.84
C HIS A 221 18.72 -14.31 -11.14
N GLY A 222 19.28 -15.43 -10.71
CA GLY A 222 20.62 -15.47 -10.17
C GLY A 222 21.20 -16.86 -10.31
N GLY A 223 22.51 -16.94 -10.51
CA GLY A 223 23.19 -18.21 -10.80
C GLY A 223 23.07 -19.29 -9.71
N GLU A 224 23.85 -20.34 -9.89
CA GLU A 224 23.87 -21.51 -9.00
C GLU A 224 24.29 -21.15 -7.56
N ARG A 225 23.79 -21.95 -6.61
CA ARG A 225 24.13 -21.83 -5.19
C ARG A 225 25.64 -21.91 -5.00
N TYR A 226 26.18 -21.04 -4.15
CA TYR A 226 27.62 -20.93 -3.86
C TYR A 226 28.52 -20.55 -5.05
N GLY A 227 27.95 -20.23 -6.22
CA GLY A 227 28.68 -19.63 -7.33
C GLY A 227 29.19 -18.22 -7.00
N GLU A 228 30.10 -17.70 -7.82
CA GLU A 228 30.65 -16.34 -7.63
C GLU A 228 29.56 -15.27 -7.59
N PHE A 229 28.65 -15.31 -8.59
CA PHE A 229 27.49 -14.43 -8.69
C PHE A 229 26.64 -14.44 -7.42
N HIS A 230 26.34 -15.64 -6.93
CA HIS A 230 25.57 -15.87 -5.70
C HIS A 230 26.23 -15.18 -4.52
N CYS A 231 27.50 -15.50 -4.27
CA CYS A 231 28.21 -15.05 -3.09
C CYS A 231 28.32 -13.52 -3.03
N ALA A 232 28.57 -12.84 -4.16
CA ALA A 232 28.62 -11.37 -4.09
C ALA A 232 27.24 -10.71 -4.00
N VAL A 233 26.20 -11.27 -4.63
CA VAL A 233 24.83 -10.73 -4.45
C VAL A 233 24.41 -10.84 -2.98
N SER A 234 24.56 -12.02 -2.36
CA SER A 234 24.27 -12.21 -0.93
C SER A 234 25.10 -11.28 -0.05
N SER A 235 26.41 -11.15 -0.33
CA SER A 235 27.29 -10.25 0.42
C SER A 235 26.86 -8.78 0.32
N VAL A 236 26.38 -8.33 -0.85
CA VAL A 236 25.89 -6.96 -1.01
C VAL A 236 24.58 -6.74 -0.26
N PHE A 237 23.65 -7.69 -0.28
CA PHE A 237 22.42 -7.60 0.52
C PHE A 237 22.72 -7.54 2.02
N GLN A 238 23.61 -8.40 2.52
CA GLN A 238 24.05 -8.38 3.91
C GLN A 238 24.71 -7.04 4.26
N LYS A 239 25.64 -6.55 3.43
CA LYS A 239 26.28 -5.25 3.62
C LYS A 239 25.28 -4.09 3.61
N ALA A 240 24.31 -4.11 2.70
CA ALA A 240 23.28 -3.07 2.60
C ALA A 240 22.37 -3.08 3.84
N ARG A 241 21.97 -4.25 4.32
CA ARG A 241 21.15 -4.40 5.54
C ARG A 241 21.91 -3.91 6.78
N MET A 242 23.17 -4.31 6.91
CA MET A 242 24.03 -3.97 8.04
C MET A 242 24.62 -2.56 7.97
N LYS A 243 24.33 -1.81 6.90
CA LYS A 243 24.82 -0.43 6.70
C LYS A 243 24.46 0.50 7.85
N SER A 244 23.30 0.29 8.49
CA SER A 244 22.92 1.03 9.70
C SER A 244 22.00 0.21 10.60
N PRO A 245 21.98 0.47 11.92
CA PRO A 245 21.05 -0.19 12.84
C PRO A 245 19.58 0.02 12.47
N LYS A 246 19.23 1.21 11.94
CA LYS A 246 17.85 1.51 11.50
C LYS A 246 17.41 0.62 10.34
N VAL A 247 18.30 0.40 9.37
CA VAL A 247 18.01 -0.49 8.23
C VAL A 247 17.89 -1.93 8.72
N ALA A 248 18.84 -2.42 9.51
CA ALA A 248 18.78 -3.79 10.03
C ALA A 248 17.50 -4.05 10.84
N ALA A 249 17.09 -3.08 11.68
CA ALA A 249 15.88 -3.16 12.49
C ALA A 249 14.57 -3.13 11.68
N ALA A 250 14.61 -2.77 10.39
CA ALA A 250 13.44 -2.76 9.53
C ALA A 250 13.06 -4.16 9.01
N PHE A 251 13.95 -5.16 9.13
CA PHE A 251 13.69 -6.51 8.61
C PHE A 251 13.46 -7.47 9.76
N GLU A 252 12.27 -8.08 9.79
CA GLU A 252 12.05 -9.30 10.57
C GLU A 252 12.69 -10.50 9.85
N SER A 253 12.55 -10.56 8.52
CA SER A 253 13.23 -11.53 7.68
C SER A 253 13.56 -10.94 6.30
N LEU A 254 14.67 -11.38 5.73
CA LEU A 254 15.01 -11.14 4.33
C LEU A 254 15.26 -12.49 3.65
N THR A 255 14.42 -12.82 2.67
CA THR A 255 14.54 -14.04 1.87
C THR A 255 14.93 -13.70 0.44
N LEU A 256 16.07 -14.20 0.01
CA LEU A 256 16.52 -14.10 -1.38
C LEU A 256 16.25 -15.43 -2.07
N ILE A 257 15.61 -15.41 -3.24
CA ILE A 257 15.32 -16.59 -4.05
C ILE A 257 15.89 -16.36 -5.43
N SER A 258 16.75 -17.29 -5.83
CA SER A 258 17.36 -17.31 -7.14
C SER A 258 16.60 -18.26 -8.03
N SER A 259 16.02 -17.76 -9.11
CA SER A 259 15.20 -18.55 -10.03
C SER A 259 15.85 -18.65 -11.41
N THR A 260 15.62 -19.75 -12.11
CA THR A 260 16.11 -19.90 -13.49
C THR A 260 15.37 -19.00 -14.46
N GLU A 261 15.98 -18.77 -15.61
CA GLU A 261 15.37 -18.06 -16.74
C GLU A 261 14.01 -18.65 -17.15
N ASP A 262 13.87 -19.98 -17.06
CA ASP A 262 12.63 -20.68 -17.42
C ASP A 262 11.45 -20.31 -16.50
N PHE A 263 11.69 -19.99 -15.23
CA PHE A 263 10.65 -19.46 -14.35
C PHE A 263 10.09 -18.14 -14.88
N PHE A 264 10.96 -17.19 -15.24
CA PHE A 264 10.52 -15.89 -15.76
C PHE A 264 9.88 -15.99 -17.14
N LYS A 265 10.23 -17.02 -17.93
CA LYS A 265 9.60 -17.31 -19.23
C LYS A 265 8.23 -17.98 -19.13
N ARG A 266 7.90 -18.62 -18.01
CA ARG A 266 6.66 -19.42 -17.88
C ARG A 266 5.68 -18.79 -16.91
N GLU A 267 6.16 -18.32 -15.76
CA GLU A 267 5.35 -17.99 -14.60
C GLU A 267 5.31 -16.49 -14.27
N SER A 268 6.32 -15.72 -14.70
CA SER A 268 6.44 -14.31 -14.32
C SER A 268 7.24 -13.49 -15.33
N HIS A 269 6.69 -13.28 -16.53
CA HIS A 269 7.24 -12.33 -17.50
C HIS A 269 7.25 -10.89 -16.95
N ASP A 270 6.23 -10.55 -16.17
CA ASP A 270 6.06 -9.23 -15.58
C ASP A 270 6.93 -9.09 -14.32
N ARG A 271 7.41 -7.85 -14.13
CA ARG A 271 8.10 -7.41 -12.91
C ARG A 271 7.07 -6.78 -11.98
N PHE A 272 7.08 -7.16 -10.71
CA PHE A 272 6.13 -6.63 -9.74
C PHE A 272 6.65 -6.56 -8.31
N ILE A 273 6.01 -5.71 -7.53
CA ILE A 273 6.22 -5.55 -6.09
C ILE A 273 4.88 -5.78 -5.40
N GLY A 274 4.79 -6.81 -4.58
CA GLY A 274 3.62 -7.17 -3.77
C GLY A 274 3.73 -6.63 -2.34
N PHE A 275 2.63 -6.10 -1.81
CA PHE A 275 2.44 -5.66 -0.42
C PHE A 275 1.25 -6.40 0.17
N ASP A 276 1.52 -7.50 0.88
CA ASP A 276 0.57 -8.58 1.18
C ASP A 276 -0.18 -9.08 -0.06
N ARG A 277 -1.38 -8.56 -0.32
CA ARG A 277 -2.22 -8.92 -1.47
C ARG A 277 -2.27 -7.84 -2.55
N HIS A 278 -1.73 -6.65 -2.31
CA HIS A 278 -1.68 -5.60 -3.32
C HIS A 278 -0.47 -5.80 -4.23
N VAL A 279 -0.69 -5.96 -5.52
CA VAL A 279 0.37 -6.17 -6.51
C VAL A 279 0.55 -4.91 -7.33
N CYS A 280 1.78 -4.38 -7.34
CA CYS A 280 2.21 -3.30 -8.22
C CYS A 280 3.03 -3.90 -9.37
N GLN A 281 2.46 -3.95 -10.57
CA GLN A 281 3.22 -4.26 -11.79
C GLN A 281 4.03 -3.02 -12.18
N VAL A 282 5.34 -3.21 -12.40
CA VAL A 282 6.28 -2.12 -12.66
C VAL A 282 7.11 -2.49 -13.88
N GLY A 283 6.91 -1.79 -14.98
CA GLY A 283 7.55 -2.04 -16.27
C GLY A 283 9.08 -2.07 -16.22
N ASN A 284 9.74 -1.34 -15.32
CA ASN A 284 11.19 -1.39 -15.11
C ASN A 284 11.63 -2.07 -13.81
N GLY A 285 10.70 -2.71 -13.09
CA GLY A 285 10.99 -3.38 -11.83
C GLY A 285 11.58 -2.42 -10.79
N MET A 286 12.57 -2.89 -10.02
CA MET A 286 13.19 -2.13 -8.93
C MET A 286 13.97 -0.90 -9.39
N ARG A 287 14.32 -0.81 -10.68
CA ARG A 287 15.06 0.35 -11.22
C ARG A 287 14.33 1.69 -11.03
N VAL A 288 13.02 1.68 -10.80
CA VAL A 288 12.24 2.89 -10.50
C VAL A 288 12.57 3.51 -9.14
N LEU A 289 13.36 2.82 -8.31
CA LEU A 289 13.91 3.35 -7.05
C LEU A 289 15.41 3.67 -7.16
N GLY A 290 15.98 3.62 -8.37
CA GLY A 290 17.41 3.87 -8.62
C GLY A 290 17.78 5.35 -8.69
N ASP A 291 18.96 5.64 -9.26
CA ASP A 291 19.42 7.01 -9.48
C ASP A 291 18.68 7.68 -10.64
N ALA A 292 18.49 9.01 -10.52
CA ALA A 292 17.90 9.82 -11.57
C ALA A 292 18.87 10.05 -12.75
N PRO A 293 18.37 10.22 -13.99
CA PRO A 293 16.97 10.14 -14.38
C PRO A 293 16.43 8.71 -14.32
N LEU A 294 15.20 8.55 -13.85
CA LEU A 294 14.56 7.24 -13.81
C LEU A 294 14.18 6.78 -15.23
N PRO A 295 14.19 5.47 -15.52
CA PRO A 295 13.64 4.98 -16.76
C PRO A 295 12.12 5.12 -16.75
N ARG A 296 11.53 5.65 -17.84
CA ARG A 296 10.07 5.66 -17.99
C ARG A 296 9.52 4.25 -17.82
N SER A 297 8.58 4.06 -16.91
CA SER A 297 8.06 2.74 -16.54
C SER A 297 6.54 2.74 -16.54
N THR A 298 5.95 1.71 -17.16
CA THR A 298 4.55 1.40 -16.93
C THR A 298 4.34 1.06 -15.46
N PHE A 299 3.17 1.40 -14.93
CA PHE A 299 2.80 1.13 -13.55
C PHE A 299 1.31 0.81 -13.44
N ALA A 300 1.00 -0.29 -12.74
CA ALA A 300 -0.37 -0.63 -12.39
C ALA A 300 -0.42 -1.28 -11.00
N ALA A 301 -1.27 -0.79 -10.11
CA ALA A 301 -1.51 -1.38 -8.79
C ALA A 301 -2.94 -1.91 -8.68
N ARG A 302 -3.08 -3.14 -8.17
CA ARG A 302 -4.38 -3.79 -7.96
C ARG A 302 -4.36 -4.74 -6.77
N LEU A 303 -5.51 -4.98 -6.15
CA LEU A 303 -5.65 -6.09 -5.21
C LEU A 303 -5.67 -7.43 -5.96
N ASP A 304 -4.87 -8.37 -5.51
CA ASP A 304 -4.90 -9.75 -5.96
C ASP A 304 -5.97 -10.54 -5.19
N ILE A 305 -7.20 -10.45 -5.70
CA ILE A 305 -8.37 -11.15 -5.14
C ILE A 305 -8.24 -12.67 -5.30
N LEU A 306 -7.61 -13.12 -6.39
CA LEU A 306 -7.50 -14.54 -6.72
C LEU A 306 -6.31 -15.23 -6.03
N GLY A 307 -5.39 -14.46 -5.43
CA GLY A 307 -4.22 -15.01 -4.75
C GLY A 307 -3.14 -15.51 -5.71
N GLU A 308 -3.12 -15.00 -6.94
CA GLU A 308 -2.09 -15.32 -7.95
C GLU A 308 -0.66 -15.07 -7.44
N LEU A 309 -0.45 -14.03 -6.63
CA LEU A 309 0.83 -13.70 -6.00
C LEU A 309 1.27 -14.83 -5.08
N ALA A 310 0.37 -15.34 -4.24
CA ALA A 310 0.68 -16.45 -3.35
C ALA A 310 1.02 -17.72 -4.14
N THR A 311 0.28 -17.99 -5.23
CA THR A 311 0.57 -19.11 -6.14
C THR A 311 1.95 -18.96 -6.80
N ARG A 312 2.28 -17.78 -7.33
CA ARG A 312 3.59 -17.51 -7.94
C ARG A 312 4.73 -17.64 -6.93
N GLU A 313 4.53 -17.14 -5.72
CA GLU A 313 5.50 -17.32 -4.64
C GLU A 313 5.71 -18.78 -4.26
N ALA A 314 4.63 -19.55 -4.16
CA ALA A 314 4.69 -20.98 -3.86
C ALA A 314 5.46 -21.69 -4.96
N SER A 315 5.11 -21.46 -6.23
CA SER A 315 5.83 -21.98 -7.39
C SER A 315 7.31 -21.61 -7.37
N ALA A 316 7.66 -20.34 -7.12
CA ALA A 316 9.07 -19.93 -7.01
C ALA A 316 9.80 -20.61 -5.84
N SER A 317 9.10 -20.93 -4.76
CA SER A 317 9.67 -21.50 -3.53
C SER A 317 9.81 -23.02 -3.57
N THR A 318 8.96 -23.73 -4.32
CA THR A 318 8.89 -25.20 -4.38
C THR A 318 9.31 -25.79 -5.73
N SER A 319 9.46 -24.97 -6.77
CA SER A 319 9.72 -25.49 -8.12
C SER A 319 11.14 -25.99 -8.33
N VAL A 320 11.26 -26.86 -9.35
CA VAL A 320 12.50 -27.22 -10.03
C VAL A 320 13.29 -26.01 -10.57
N PHE A 321 12.70 -24.81 -10.58
CA PHE A 321 13.34 -23.59 -11.05
C PHE A 321 14.05 -22.81 -9.95
N LYS A 322 13.89 -23.19 -8.68
CA LYS A 322 14.59 -22.57 -7.56
C LYS A 322 16.03 -23.07 -7.52
N LEU A 323 16.97 -22.17 -7.78
CA LEU A 323 18.40 -22.47 -7.67
C LEU A 323 18.87 -22.46 -6.21
N TRP A 324 18.36 -21.54 -5.38
CA TRP A 324 18.58 -21.54 -3.91
C TRP A 324 17.72 -20.49 -3.18
N SER A 325 17.75 -20.54 -1.83
CA SER A 325 17.27 -19.46 -0.96
C SER A 325 18.13 -19.22 0.28
N GLU A 326 18.31 -17.96 0.67
CA GLU A 326 18.77 -17.57 2.00
C GLU A 326 17.56 -17.21 2.86
N THR A 327 17.49 -17.80 4.04
CA THR A 327 16.63 -17.38 5.15
C THR A 327 17.57 -17.15 6.33
N ASP A 328 17.46 -16.00 6.98
CA ASP A 328 18.25 -15.69 8.18
C ASP A 328 18.13 -16.78 9.27
#